data_AF-A0A7V2T4M9-F1
#
_entry.id   AF-A0A7V2T4M9-F1
#
_cell.length_a   1.000
_cell.length_b   1.000
_cell.length_c   1.000
_cell.angle_alpha   90.00
_cell.angle_beta   90.00
_cell.angle_gamma   90.00
#
_symmetry.space_group_name_H-M   'P 1'
#
loop_
_entity.id
_entity.type
_entity.pdbx_description
1 polymer ?
#
loop_
_entity_poly.entity_id
_entity_poly.type
_entity_poly.pdbx_seq_one_letter_code
_entity_poly.pdbx_strand_id
1 'polypeptide(L)'
;MLCVMALGEQGVEPEAGDVLVTGAGGGVGSIATALLAHRGYRVVAVTGRPELADHLRSLGAREVIPRQEVLEAGKAPLASQRWAGAVDTVGGAMLASLLKALRYGGTATACGLAGGAELHTTVFPFILRGVKLIGVDSVYCPRDRRLAAWKRLAAELDPALLDQITTVVPLEKAPEIAQGFLEGKIRGRVVVAIGEEN
;
A
#
# COMPACT_ATOMS: atom_id res chain seq x y z
N MET A 1 -7.40 -2.81 -3.39
CA MET A 1 -8.79 -2.29 -3.40
C MET A 1 -9.39 -2.13 -2.01
N LEU A 2 -9.49 -3.18 -1.17
CA LEU A 2 -10.13 -3.08 0.15
C LEU A 2 -9.55 -1.96 1.03
N CYS A 3 -8.21 -1.80 1.05
CA CYS A 3 -7.55 -0.67 1.72
C CYS A 3 -7.97 0.68 1.16
N VAL A 4 -7.98 0.82 -0.17
CA VAL A 4 -8.36 2.07 -0.86
C VAL A 4 -9.84 2.43 -0.61
N MET A 5 -10.73 1.43 -0.57
CA MET A 5 -12.13 1.64 -0.16
C MET A 5 -12.24 2.08 1.30
N ALA A 6 -11.56 1.38 2.21
CA ALA A 6 -11.58 1.70 3.64
C ALA A 6 -11.02 3.11 3.92
N LEU A 7 -10.02 3.56 3.16
CA LEU A 7 -9.48 4.90 3.26
C LEU A 7 -10.54 5.98 2.93
N GLY A 8 -11.25 5.81 1.81
CA GLY A 8 -12.35 6.71 1.43
C GLY A 8 -13.55 6.65 2.38
N GLU A 9 -13.88 5.47 2.91
CA GLU A 9 -14.94 5.30 3.93
C GLU A 9 -14.64 6.07 5.22
N GLN A 10 -13.38 6.42 5.48
CA GLN A 10 -12.98 7.26 6.62
C GLN A 10 -12.97 8.76 6.32
N GLY A 11 -13.34 9.17 5.10
CA GLY A 11 -13.42 10.56 4.67
C GLY A 11 -12.10 11.17 4.20
N VAL A 12 -11.11 10.34 3.84
CA VAL A 12 -9.89 10.83 3.20
C VAL A 12 -10.20 11.03 1.71
N GLU A 13 -10.46 12.26 1.31
CA GLU A 13 -10.71 12.65 -0.09
C GLU A 13 -9.41 13.06 -0.80
N PRO A 14 -9.36 13.08 -2.16
CA PRO A 14 -8.16 13.47 -2.92
C PRO A 14 -7.58 14.83 -2.54
N GLU A 15 -8.42 15.79 -2.14
CA GLU A 15 -8.04 17.15 -1.77
C GLU A 15 -7.51 17.25 -0.32
N ALA A 16 -7.67 16.21 0.49
CA ALA A 16 -7.23 16.21 1.89
C ALA A 16 -5.69 16.28 2.03
N GLY A 17 -4.97 15.95 0.95
CA GLY A 17 -3.51 16.02 0.85
C GLY A 17 -2.89 14.67 0.46
N ASP A 18 -1.57 14.59 0.58
CA ASP A 18 -0.80 13.45 0.11
C ASP A 18 -1.20 12.14 0.81
N VAL A 19 -1.30 11.06 0.04
CA VAL A 19 -1.56 9.70 0.54
C VAL A 19 -0.30 8.85 0.38
N LEU A 20 0.17 8.29 1.48
CA LEU A 20 1.36 7.44 1.53
C LEU A 20 1.02 6.00 1.15
N VAL A 21 1.85 5.34 0.35
CA VAL A 21 1.77 3.89 0.10
C VAL A 21 3.08 3.24 0.50
N THR A 22 3.07 2.40 1.54
CA THR A 22 4.25 1.65 1.95
C THR A 22 4.36 0.34 1.15
N GLY A 23 5.57 -0.21 1.03
CA GLY A 23 5.78 -1.42 0.24
C GLY A 23 5.36 -1.27 -1.23
N ALA A 24 5.48 -0.05 -1.78
CA ALA A 24 4.85 0.34 -3.05
C ALA A 24 5.31 -0.51 -4.25
N GLY A 25 6.54 -1.03 -4.22
CA GLY A 25 7.07 -1.91 -5.27
C GLY A 25 6.56 -3.36 -5.21
N GLY A 26 5.78 -3.75 -4.20
CA GLY A 26 5.17 -5.08 -4.08
C GLY A 26 3.75 -5.13 -4.62
N GLY A 27 3.16 -6.33 -4.72
CA GLY A 27 1.87 -6.52 -5.40
C GLY A 27 0.70 -5.70 -4.85
N VAL A 28 0.57 -5.57 -3.51
CA VAL A 28 -0.49 -4.74 -2.92
C VAL A 28 -0.19 -3.25 -3.13
N GLY A 29 1.04 -2.82 -2.88
CA GLY A 29 1.45 -1.42 -2.99
C GLY A 29 1.36 -0.88 -4.43
N SER A 30 1.71 -1.69 -5.43
CA SER A 30 1.65 -1.28 -6.83
C SER A 30 0.21 -1.06 -7.29
N ILE A 31 -0.70 -1.97 -6.92
CA ILE A 31 -2.14 -1.82 -7.19
C ILE A 31 -2.74 -0.64 -6.41
N ALA A 32 -2.36 -0.46 -5.14
CA ALA A 32 -2.84 0.67 -4.34
C ALA A 32 -2.40 2.01 -4.93
N THR A 33 -1.15 2.11 -5.38
CA THR A 33 -0.60 3.30 -6.07
C THR A 33 -1.43 3.64 -7.31
N ALA A 34 -1.64 2.65 -8.20
CA ALA A 34 -2.41 2.85 -9.42
C ALA A 34 -3.87 3.28 -9.15
N LEU A 35 -4.55 2.61 -8.21
CA LEU A 35 -5.94 2.93 -7.86
C LEU A 35 -6.10 4.31 -7.22
N LEU A 36 -5.19 4.69 -6.31
CA LEU A 36 -5.22 6.00 -5.67
C LEU A 36 -4.92 7.11 -6.69
N ALA A 37 -3.93 6.91 -7.56
CA ALA A 37 -3.63 7.87 -8.62
C ALA A 37 -4.81 8.03 -9.60
N HIS A 38 -5.44 6.92 -10.01
CA HIS A 38 -6.65 6.93 -10.84
C HIS A 38 -7.79 7.74 -10.20
N ARG A 39 -7.94 7.67 -8.88
CA ARG A 39 -8.93 8.45 -8.11
C ARG A 39 -8.53 9.90 -7.83
N GLY A 40 -7.41 10.38 -8.39
CA GLY A 40 -6.96 11.77 -8.27
C GLY A 40 -6.16 12.08 -6.99
N TYR A 41 -5.83 11.09 -6.17
CA TYR A 41 -5.01 11.32 -4.99
C TYR A 41 -3.57 11.65 -5.39
N ARG A 42 -2.94 12.55 -4.64
CA ARG A 42 -1.50 12.78 -4.75
C ARG A 42 -0.75 11.68 -3.98
N VAL A 43 -0.29 10.65 -4.70
CA VAL A 43 0.34 9.47 -4.09
C VAL A 43 1.83 9.67 -3.83
N VAL A 44 2.26 9.38 -2.60
CA VAL A 44 3.67 9.30 -2.20
C VAL A 44 4.02 7.82 -1.98
N ALA A 45 4.86 7.26 -2.85
CA ALA A 45 5.23 5.84 -2.80
C ALA A 45 6.52 5.64 -1.99
N VAL A 46 6.47 4.75 -0.99
CA VAL A 46 7.66 4.36 -0.21
C VAL A 46 8.22 3.07 -0.75
N THR A 47 9.50 3.09 -1.11
CA THR A 47 10.21 1.90 -1.57
C THR A 47 11.56 1.78 -0.88
N GLY A 48 11.94 0.53 -0.66
CA GLY A 48 13.29 0.16 -0.23
C GLY A 48 14.28 -0.04 -1.39
N ARG A 49 13.79 0.06 -2.63
CA ARG A 49 14.48 -0.19 -3.89
C ARG A 49 14.43 1.07 -4.76
N PRO A 50 15.42 1.97 -4.68
CA PRO A 50 15.44 3.23 -5.43
C PRO A 50 15.32 3.06 -6.94
N GLU A 51 15.82 1.95 -7.48
CA GLU A 51 15.74 1.57 -8.88
C GLU A 51 14.30 1.38 -9.38
N LEU A 52 13.31 1.25 -8.48
CA LEU A 52 11.89 1.19 -8.85
C LEU A 52 11.23 2.56 -8.99
N ALA A 53 11.94 3.67 -8.78
CA ALA A 53 11.31 5.00 -8.74
C ALA A 53 10.55 5.35 -10.03
N ASP A 54 11.14 5.13 -11.19
CA ASP A 54 10.48 5.45 -12.47
C ASP A 54 9.30 4.54 -12.76
N HIS A 55 9.40 3.26 -12.37
CA HIS A 55 8.28 2.33 -12.42
C HIS A 55 7.13 2.78 -11.52
N LEU A 56 7.41 3.21 -10.28
CA LEU A 56 6.36 3.69 -9.38
C LEU A 56 5.70 4.97 -9.90
N ARG A 57 6.47 5.85 -10.56
CA ARG A 57 5.93 7.04 -11.25
C ARG A 57 5.04 6.64 -12.43
N SER A 58 5.40 5.59 -13.19
CA SER A 58 4.54 5.09 -14.27
C SER A 58 3.21 4.53 -13.78
N LEU A 59 3.15 4.06 -12.53
CA LEU A 59 1.90 3.68 -11.85
C LEU A 59 1.12 4.87 -11.27
N GLY A 60 1.62 6.10 -11.42
CA GLY A 60 0.95 7.32 -10.95
C GLY A 60 1.43 7.85 -9.59
N ALA A 61 2.51 7.32 -9.02
CA ALA A 61 3.13 7.95 -7.86
C ALA A 61 3.64 9.35 -8.22
N ARG A 62 3.22 10.37 -7.48
CA ARG A 62 3.67 11.75 -7.68
C ARG A 62 5.04 11.99 -7.06
N GLU A 63 5.35 11.29 -5.99
CA GLU A 63 6.61 11.34 -5.28
C GLU A 63 7.01 9.93 -4.88
N VAL A 64 8.32 9.64 -4.89
CA VAL A 64 8.87 8.36 -4.44
C VAL A 64 9.94 8.67 -3.40
N ILE A 65 9.77 8.13 -2.19
CA ILE A 65 10.66 8.40 -1.05
C ILE A 65 11.29 7.11 -0.52
N PRO A 66 12.52 7.18 0.02
CA PRO A 66 13.15 6.04 0.65
C PRO A 66 12.47 5.69 1.97
N ARG A 67 12.52 4.41 2.35
CA ARG A 67 12.02 3.91 3.64
C ARG A 67 12.51 4.72 4.84
N GLN A 68 13.77 5.20 4.79
CA GLN A 68 14.42 5.91 5.89
C GLN A 68 13.70 7.21 6.22
N GLU A 69 13.17 7.91 5.23
CA GLU A 69 12.51 9.21 5.43
C GLU A 69 11.28 9.08 6.33
N VAL A 70 10.50 8.01 6.17
CA VAL A 70 9.35 7.71 7.03
C VAL A 70 9.81 7.27 8.42
N LEU A 71 10.84 6.43 8.49
CA LEU A 71 11.38 5.95 9.78
C LEU A 71 11.92 7.09 10.64
N GLU A 72 12.62 8.05 10.04
CA GLU A 72 13.16 9.23 10.71
C GLU A 72 12.05 10.12 11.29
N ALA A 73 10.93 10.28 10.57
CA ALA A 73 9.76 11.00 11.08
C ALA A 73 9.22 10.36 12.38
N GLY A 74 9.37 9.06 12.55
CA GLY A 74 8.88 8.34 13.74
C GLY A 74 9.71 8.47 15.01
N LYS A 75 10.86 9.17 14.99
CA LYS A 75 11.72 9.32 16.17
C LYS A 75 11.07 10.16 17.28
N ALA A 76 10.26 11.15 16.91
CA ALA A 76 9.49 11.95 17.87
C ALA A 76 8.17 11.24 18.24
N PRO A 77 7.58 11.50 19.43
CA PRO A 77 6.25 11.00 19.77
C PRO A 77 5.16 11.48 18.78
N LEU A 78 5.34 12.68 18.22
CA LEU A 78 4.58 13.24 17.12
C LEU A 78 5.54 13.94 16.15
N ALA A 79 5.51 13.54 14.88
CA ALA A 79 6.28 14.18 13.81
C ALA A 79 5.51 15.36 13.22
N SER A 80 6.14 16.12 12.33
CA SER A 80 5.43 17.06 11.46
C SER A 80 4.33 16.34 10.67
N GLN A 81 3.14 16.95 10.62
CA GLN A 81 2.00 16.42 9.88
C GLN A 81 2.29 16.49 8.37
N ARG A 82 2.22 15.36 7.67
CA ARG A 82 2.53 15.29 6.23
C ARG A 82 1.45 14.64 5.40
N TRP A 83 0.95 13.47 5.80
CA TRP A 83 0.05 12.67 4.97
C TRP A 83 -1.38 12.67 5.49
N ALA A 84 -2.34 12.86 4.59
CA ALA A 84 -3.77 12.80 4.90
C ALA A 84 -4.25 11.36 5.12
N GLY A 85 -3.61 10.41 4.43
CA GLY A 85 -3.90 9.00 4.57
C GLY A 85 -2.72 8.11 4.23
N ALA A 86 -2.85 6.82 4.53
CA ALA A 86 -1.85 5.82 4.17
C ALA A 86 -2.47 4.45 3.86
N VAL A 87 -1.89 3.77 2.87
CA VAL A 87 -2.06 2.33 2.66
C VAL A 87 -0.77 1.64 3.06
N ASP A 88 -0.82 0.90 4.17
CA ASP A 88 0.33 0.20 4.73
C ASP A 88 0.29 -1.30 4.44
N THR A 89 1.37 -1.81 3.85
CA THR A 89 1.58 -3.23 3.57
C THR A 89 2.80 -3.78 4.32
N VAL A 90 3.44 -2.96 5.16
CA VAL A 90 4.74 -3.26 5.77
C VAL A 90 4.60 -3.58 7.25
N GLY A 91 3.74 -2.89 8.00
CA GLY A 91 3.63 -3.06 9.44
C GLY A 91 4.87 -2.56 10.18
N GLY A 92 5.12 -3.12 11.37
CA GLY A 92 6.35 -2.89 12.12
C GLY A 92 6.62 -1.42 12.46
N ALA A 93 7.92 -1.09 12.50
CA ALA A 93 8.40 0.27 12.72
C ALA A 93 7.93 1.26 11.63
N MET A 94 7.71 0.80 10.40
CA MET A 94 7.20 1.65 9.31
C MET A 94 5.81 2.18 9.65
N LEU A 95 4.90 1.28 10.05
CA LEU A 95 3.54 1.64 10.47
C LEU A 95 3.55 2.50 11.73
N ALA A 96 4.38 2.16 12.72
CA ALA A 96 4.50 2.98 13.93
C ALA A 96 4.95 4.43 13.61
N SER A 97 5.90 4.59 12.69
CA SER A 97 6.44 5.88 12.29
C SER A 97 5.45 6.70 11.45
N LEU A 98 4.78 6.07 10.47
CA LEU A 98 3.82 6.78 9.62
C LEU A 98 2.64 7.33 10.42
N LEU A 99 2.14 6.59 11.42
CA LEU A 99 1.02 7.03 12.27
C LEU A 99 1.31 8.36 12.97
N LYS A 100 2.56 8.59 13.38
CA LYS A 100 3.02 9.81 14.08
C LYS A 100 3.12 11.03 13.16
N ALA A 101 3.12 10.82 11.85
CA ALA A 101 3.27 11.86 10.83
C ALA A 101 1.98 12.08 10.01
N LEU A 102 0.90 11.36 10.32
CA LEU A 102 -0.41 11.64 9.75
C LEU A 102 -0.92 13.01 10.20
N ARG A 103 -1.66 13.65 9.29
CA ARG A 103 -2.40 14.90 9.55
C ARG A 103 -3.52 14.65 10.56
N TYR A 104 -4.02 15.73 11.15
CA TYR A 104 -5.21 15.71 11.99
C TYR A 104 -6.39 15.06 11.25
N GLY A 105 -7.03 14.07 11.88
CA GLY A 105 -8.10 13.25 11.31
C GLY A 105 -7.63 12.21 10.28
N GLY A 106 -6.32 12.09 10.04
CA GLY A 106 -5.76 11.22 9.01
C GLY A 106 -5.97 9.74 9.29
N THR A 107 -5.99 8.93 8.23
CA THR A 107 -6.30 7.49 8.31
C THR A 107 -5.19 6.64 7.71
N ALA A 108 -4.69 5.65 8.44
CA ALA A 108 -3.91 4.55 7.89
C ALA A 108 -4.75 3.28 7.78
N THR A 109 -4.70 2.61 6.63
CA THR A 109 -5.20 1.24 6.47
C THR A 109 -4.03 0.27 6.50
N ALA A 110 -4.11 -0.82 7.27
CA ALA A 110 -3.04 -1.79 7.41
C ALA A 110 -3.50 -3.18 6.95
N CYS A 111 -2.73 -3.81 6.07
CA CYS A 111 -3.02 -5.14 5.53
C CYS A 111 -1.80 -6.05 5.38
N GLY A 112 -0.62 -5.64 5.86
CA GLY A 112 0.61 -6.38 5.67
C GLY A 112 1.57 -6.24 6.85
N LEU A 113 2.55 -7.15 6.88
CA LEU A 113 3.51 -7.32 7.96
C LEU A 113 4.93 -7.62 7.45
N ALA A 114 5.25 -7.23 6.21
CA ALA A 114 6.54 -7.52 5.57
C ALA A 114 7.75 -6.97 6.36
N GLY A 115 7.55 -5.94 7.18
CA GLY A 115 8.55 -5.36 8.09
C GLY A 115 8.39 -5.76 9.56
N GLY A 116 7.51 -6.71 9.87
CA GLY A 116 7.28 -7.23 11.22
C GLY A 116 5.82 -7.10 11.69
N ALA A 117 5.41 -8.04 12.56
CA ALA A 117 4.05 -8.10 13.11
C ALA A 117 3.85 -7.18 14.35
N GLU A 118 4.93 -6.84 15.04
CA GLU A 118 4.87 -5.99 16.24
C GLU A 118 4.57 -4.53 15.89
N LEU A 119 3.72 -3.88 16.68
CA LEU A 119 3.38 -2.46 16.50
C LEU A 119 3.76 -1.64 17.75
N HIS A 120 5.01 -1.17 17.77
CA HIS A 120 5.51 -0.31 18.85
C HIS A 120 5.20 1.17 18.59
N THR A 121 3.99 1.60 18.96
CA THR A 121 3.55 3.00 18.85
C THR A 121 3.08 3.56 20.20
N THR A 122 2.57 4.80 20.20
CA THR A 122 2.04 5.47 21.40
C THR A 122 0.60 5.91 21.14
N VAL A 123 -0.11 6.30 22.20
CA VAL A 123 -1.47 6.84 22.09
C VAL A 123 -1.51 8.27 21.49
N PHE A 124 -0.37 8.98 21.41
CA PHE A 124 -0.34 10.40 21.02
C PHE A 124 -0.99 10.71 19.66
N PRO A 125 -0.73 9.97 18.55
CA PRO A 125 -1.36 10.27 17.27
C PRO A 125 -2.89 10.13 17.33
N PHE A 126 -3.38 9.18 18.11
CA PHE A 126 -4.81 8.90 18.23
C PHE A 126 -5.50 9.99 19.05
N ILE A 127 -5.01 10.26 20.27
CA ILE A 127 -5.73 11.16 21.20
C ILE A 127 -5.49 12.64 20.91
N LEU A 128 -4.36 13.02 20.29
CA LEU A 128 -4.04 14.42 20.00
C LEU A 128 -4.32 14.84 18.56
N ARG A 129 -4.41 13.88 17.63
CA ARG A 129 -4.68 14.17 16.20
C ARG A 129 -5.87 13.43 15.64
N GLY A 130 -6.58 12.61 16.41
CA GLY A 130 -7.72 11.85 15.89
C GLY A 130 -7.34 10.89 14.76
N VAL A 131 -6.08 10.42 14.74
CA VAL A 131 -5.61 9.47 13.73
C VAL A 131 -6.38 8.16 13.85
N LYS A 132 -6.73 7.56 12.71
CA LYS A 132 -7.41 6.27 12.63
C LYS A 132 -6.47 5.20 12.07
N LEU A 133 -6.46 4.03 12.68
CA LEU A 133 -5.81 2.83 12.16
C LEU A 133 -6.88 1.79 11.84
N ILE A 134 -7.02 1.45 10.56
CA ILE A 134 -8.05 0.53 10.06
C ILE A 134 -7.39 -0.77 9.62
N GLY A 135 -7.71 -1.87 10.31
CA GLY A 135 -7.30 -3.20 9.89
C GLY A 135 -8.10 -3.65 8.67
N VAL A 136 -7.41 -4.26 7.69
CA VAL A 136 -8.03 -4.76 6.46
C VAL A 136 -7.73 -6.24 6.30
N ASP A 137 -8.74 -7.06 6.57
CA ASP A 137 -8.71 -8.50 6.28
C ASP A 137 -9.33 -8.80 4.90
N SER A 138 -8.66 -9.66 4.14
CA SER A 138 -9.14 -10.15 2.85
C SER A 138 -9.67 -11.58 2.89
N VAL A 139 -9.33 -12.34 3.94
CA VAL A 139 -9.66 -13.76 4.08
C VAL A 139 -11.16 -13.91 4.32
N TYR A 140 -11.68 -13.29 5.37
CA TYR A 140 -13.09 -13.36 5.77
C TYR A 140 -13.89 -12.13 5.37
N CYS A 141 -13.40 -11.36 4.39
CA CYS A 141 -14.13 -10.22 3.85
C CYS A 141 -15.56 -10.64 3.42
N PRO A 142 -16.61 -9.99 3.99
CA PRO A 142 -18.00 -10.33 3.68
C PRO A 142 -18.29 -10.27 2.18
N ARG A 143 -19.19 -11.15 1.71
CA ARG A 143 -19.48 -11.34 0.29
C ARG A 143 -19.79 -10.03 -0.43
N ASP A 144 -20.67 -9.20 0.12
CA ASP A 144 -21.10 -7.98 -0.56
C ASP A 144 -19.97 -6.96 -0.69
N ARG A 145 -19.13 -6.83 0.34
CA ARG A 145 -17.93 -6.00 0.31
C ARG A 145 -16.92 -6.53 -0.71
N ARG A 146 -16.73 -7.85 -0.77
CA ARG A 146 -15.85 -8.52 -1.75
C ARG A 146 -16.33 -8.26 -3.18
N LEU A 147 -17.62 -8.40 -3.46
CA LEU A 147 -18.20 -8.14 -4.78
C LEU A 147 -18.06 -6.66 -5.17
N ALA A 148 -18.30 -5.74 -4.24
CA ALA A 148 -18.09 -4.32 -4.48
C ALA A 148 -16.63 -4.01 -4.80
N ALA A 149 -15.68 -4.63 -4.08
CA ALA A 149 -14.25 -4.47 -4.35
C ALA A 149 -13.86 -5.00 -5.74
N TRP A 150 -14.37 -6.18 -6.14
CA TRP A 150 -14.11 -6.72 -7.48
C TRP A 150 -14.72 -5.86 -8.59
N LYS A 151 -15.96 -5.39 -8.43
CA LYS A 151 -16.59 -4.49 -9.40
C LYS A 151 -15.79 -3.20 -9.59
N ARG A 152 -15.30 -2.61 -8.48
CA ARG A 152 -14.43 -1.44 -8.53
C ARG A 152 -13.09 -1.74 -9.16
N LEU A 153 -12.47 -2.89 -8.87
CA LEU A 153 -11.21 -3.27 -9.50
C LEU A 153 -11.35 -3.34 -11.02
N ALA A 154 -12.40 -3.99 -11.52
CA ALA A 154 -12.66 -4.10 -12.95
C ALA A 154 -12.94 -2.74 -13.62
N ALA A 155 -13.51 -1.79 -12.89
CA ALA A 155 -13.86 -0.47 -13.42
C ALA A 155 -12.71 0.56 -13.33
N GLU A 156 -11.87 0.47 -12.29
CA GLU A 156 -10.92 1.52 -11.92
C GLU A 156 -9.45 1.14 -12.22
N LEU A 157 -9.13 -0.15 -12.35
CA LEU A 157 -7.77 -0.58 -12.64
C LEU A 157 -7.56 -0.67 -14.16
N ASP A 158 -6.63 0.13 -14.67
CA ASP A 158 -6.21 0.06 -16.07
C ASP A 158 -5.55 -1.30 -16.38
N PRO A 159 -6.10 -2.09 -17.33
CA PRO A 159 -5.49 -3.35 -17.76
C PRO A 159 -4.04 -3.19 -18.22
N ALA A 160 -3.69 -2.09 -18.90
CA ALA A 160 -2.32 -1.87 -19.36
C ALA A 160 -1.34 -1.64 -18.21
N LEU A 161 -1.78 -1.04 -17.10
CA LEU A 161 -0.98 -0.93 -15.88
C LEU A 161 -0.88 -2.28 -15.16
N LEU A 162 -1.94 -3.08 -15.17
CA LEU A 162 -1.93 -4.42 -14.60
C LEU A 162 -0.92 -5.32 -15.34
N ASP A 163 -0.85 -5.24 -16.66
CA ASP A 163 0.11 -5.99 -17.46
C ASP A 163 1.55 -5.57 -17.13
N GLN A 164 1.81 -4.25 -16.98
CA GLN A 164 3.14 -3.73 -16.63
C GLN A 164 3.68 -4.21 -15.28
N ILE A 165 2.81 -4.55 -14.34
CA ILE A 165 3.19 -5.05 -13.01
C ILE A 165 3.12 -6.57 -12.91
N THR A 166 2.73 -7.28 -13.97
CA THR A 166 2.51 -8.72 -13.95
C THR A 166 3.63 -9.47 -14.65
N THR A 167 4.19 -10.45 -13.95
CA THR A 167 5.09 -11.46 -14.54
C THR A 167 4.37 -12.80 -14.56
N VAL A 168 4.24 -13.40 -15.75
CA VAL A 168 3.68 -14.74 -15.90
C VAL A 168 4.81 -15.76 -15.79
N VAL A 169 4.60 -16.80 -14.97
CA VAL A 169 5.55 -17.90 -14.79
C VAL A 169 4.82 -19.24 -14.86
N PRO A 170 5.48 -20.32 -15.30
CA PRO A 170 4.89 -21.65 -15.28
C PRO A 170 4.86 -22.20 -13.84
N LEU A 171 4.01 -23.19 -13.58
CA LEU A 171 3.78 -23.75 -12.24
C LEU A 171 5.08 -24.27 -11.57
N GLU A 172 5.99 -24.83 -12.36
CA GLU A 172 7.27 -25.39 -11.90
C GLU A 172 8.18 -24.31 -11.28
N LYS A 173 7.99 -23.04 -11.65
CA LYS A 173 8.73 -21.90 -11.11
C LYS A 173 8.15 -21.34 -9.81
N ALA A 174 6.97 -21.78 -9.39
CA ALA A 174 6.32 -21.27 -8.18
C ALA A 174 7.19 -21.38 -6.90
N PRO A 175 7.92 -22.49 -6.64
CA PRO A 175 8.80 -22.57 -5.46
C PRO A 175 9.94 -21.54 -5.46
N GLU A 176 10.60 -21.35 -6.61
CA GLU A 176 11.69 -20.38 -6.79
C GLU A 176 11.17 -18.94 -6.56
N ILE A 177 10.02 -18.62 -7.15
CA ILE A 177 9.38 -17.31 -6.98
C ILE A 177 8.96 -17.07 -5.52
N ALA A 178 8.42 -18.08 -4.85
CA ALA A 178 8.02 -17.98 -3.44
C ALA A 178 9.21 -17.61 -2.54
N GLN A 179 10.38 -18.20 -2.77
CA GLN A 179 11.60 -17.82 -2.06
C GLN A 179 11.99 -16.35 -2.36
N GLY A 180 11.90 -15.93 -3.63
CA GLY A 180 12.14 -14.54 -4.02
C GLY A 180 11.22 -13.52 -3.33
N PHE A 181 9.97 -13.90 -3.01
CA PHE A 181 9.06 -13.05 -2.25
C PHE A 181 9.53 -12.84 -0.80
N LEU A 182 9.99 -13.90 -0.13
CA LEU A 182 10.51 -13.83 1.23
C LEU A 182 11.79 -12.99 1.32
N GLU A 183 12.60 -13.03 0.27
CA GLU A 183 13.82 -12.22 0.14
C GLU A 183 13.55 -10.78 -0.33
N GLY A 184 12.29 -10.41 -0.60
CA GLY A 184 11.91 -9.07 -1.06
C GLY A 184 12.40 -8.71 -2.48
N LYS A 185 12.77 -9.71 -3.28
CA LYS A 185 13.32 -9.53 -4.64
C LYS A 185 12.25 -9.36 -5.71
N ILE A 186 11.05 -9.88 -5.47
CA ILE A 186 9.93 -9.76 -6.42
C ILE A 186 9.38 -8.34 -6.44
N ARG A 187 9.03 -7.85 -7.64
CA ARG A 187 8.29 -6.61 -7.84
C ARG A 187 6.93 -6.90 -8.47
N GLY A 188 5.94 -6.08 -8.17
CA GLY A 188 4.60 -6.23 -8.73
C GLY A 188 3.93 -7.55 -8.34
N ARG A 189 3.35 -8.22 -9.34
CA ARG A 189 2.47 -9.39 -9.25
C ARG A 189 3.05 -10.53 -10.07
N VAL A 190 2.92 -11.75 -9.54
CA VAL A 190 3.21 -12.96 -10.31
C VAL A 190 1.90 -13.68 -10.60
N VAL A 191 1.71 -14.07 -11.86
CA VAL A 191 0.64 -14.97 -12.30
C VAL A 191 1.29 -16.31 -12.60
N VAL A 192 0.80 -17.36 -11.94
CA VAL A 192 1.23 -18.72 -12.20
C VAL A 192 0.27 -19.32 -13.22
N ALA A 193 0.77 -19.63 -14.41
CA ALA A 193 0.00 -20.31 -15.45
C ALA A 193 -0.26 -21.76 -15.02
N ILE A 194 -1.52 -22.18 -15.04
CA ILE A 194 -1.94 -23.55 -14.75
C ILE A 194 -2.74 -24.05 -15.95
N GLY A 195 -2.27 -25.14 -16.57
CA GLY A 195 -2.81 -25.68 -17.83
C GLY A 195 -2.02 -25.22 -19.06
N GLU A 196 -2.27 -25.88 -20.20
CA GLU A 196 -1.72 -25.45 -21.50
C GLU A 196 -2.50 -24.21 -22.01
N GLU A 197 -1.79 -23.25 -22.61
CA GLU A 197 -2.42 -22.18 -23.39
C GLU A 197 -3.15 -22.83 -24.57
N ASN A 198 -4.49 -22.80 -24.56
CA ASN A 198 -5.30 -23.05 -25.75
C ASN A 198 -5.38 -21.80 -26.61
#